data_AF-A0A9F3QUG1-F1
#
_entry.id   AF-A0A9F3QUG1-F1
#
_cell.length_a   1.000
_cell.length_b   1.000
_cell.length_c   1.000
_cell.angle_alpha   90.00
_cell.angle_beta   90.00
_cell.angle_gamma   90.00
#
_symmetry.space_group_name_H-M   'P 1'
#
loop_
_entity.id
_entity.type
_entity.pdbx_description
1 polymer ?
#
loop_
_entity_poly.entity_id
_entity_poly.type
_entity_poly.pdbx_seq_one_letter_code
_entity_poly.pdbx_strand_id
1 'polypeptide(L)'
;MVAHFLHQEKHECHFFNGTQRVRFLLRDIYDREEFAHFDSDLGKYVPVTELGQLWSDIFNSQKDYLQYQRTAVDRFCRHNYEVAKTGRMVGLENQAHRHHLPHQDGPRFPQHRPPLHRDGLLPPGDRRPVAEERAAGEGGRRLRGGAPERRLD
;
A
#
# COMPACT_ATOMS: atom_id res chain seq x y z
N MET A 1 -2.25 -17.12 -40.72
CA MET A 1 -1.94 -17.15 -39.27
C MET A 1 -1.62 -15.73 -38.86
N VAL A 2 -2.21 -15.26 -37.76
CA VAL A 2 -1.87 -13.96 -37.15
C VAL A 2 -1.03 -14.28 -35.92
N ALA A 3 0.17 -13.71 -35.84
CA ALA A 3 1.00 -13.78 -34.66
C ALA A 3 0.67 -12.57 -33.77
N HIS A 4 0.56 -12.80 -32.46
CA HIS A 4 0.39 -11.75 -31.46
C HIS A 4 1.52 -11.88 -30.46
N PHE A 5 2.23 -10.78 -30.26
CA PHE A 5 3.29 -10.64 -29.27
C PHE A 5 2.98 -9.40 -28.45
N LEU A 6 3.03 -9.53 -27.13
CA LEU A 6 2.83 -8.42 -26.21
C LEU A 6 4.06 -8.27 -25.33
N HIS A 7 4.60 -7.05 -25.26
CA HIS A 7 5.61 -6.71 -24.27
C HIS A 7 5.05 -5.63 -23.35
N GLN A 8 5.24 -5.80 -22.05
CA GLN A 8 4.75 -4.86 -21.03
C GLN A 8 5.84 -4.57 -20.01
N GLU A 9 5.94 -3.31 -19.62
CA GLU A 9 6.74 -2.86 -18.48
C GLU A 9 5.80 -2.34 -17.39
N LYS A 10 6.01 -2.75 -16.14
CA LYS A 10 5.25 -2.24 -14.99
C LYS A 10 6.18 -1.54 -14.02
N HIS A 11 5.96 -0.24 -13.82
CA HIS A 11 6.65 0.57 -12.83
C HIS A 11 5.81 0.61 -11.54
N GLU A 12 6.13 -0.26 -10.59
CA GLU A 12 5.41 -0.36 -9.33
C GLU A 12 6.14 0.38 -8.22
N CYS A 13 5.37 1.11 -7.41
CA CYS A 13 5.86 1.81 -6.22
C CYS A 13 5.08 1.33 -5.00
N HIS A 14 5.76 0.63 -4.11
CA HIS A 14 5.18 0.05 -2.90
C HIS A 14 5.52 0.97 -1.72
N PHE A 15 4.51 1.63 -1.18
CA PHE A 15 4.64 2.64 -0.12
C PHE A 15 4.27 2.04 1.24
N PHE A 16 5.17 2.10 2.21
CA PHE A 16 4.94 1.63 3.57
C PHE A 16 4.98 2.80 4.55
N ASN A 17 3.90 2.96 5.32
CA ASN A 17 3.71 4.09 6.24
C ASN A 17 3.91 5.45 5.53
N GLY A 18 3.10 5.69 4.50
CA GLY A 18 3.28 6.83 3.62
C GLY A 18 4.55 6.66 2.80
N THR A 19 5.43 7.65 2.80
CA THR A 19 6.70 7.58 2.07
C THR A 19 7.87 7.15 2.95
N GLN A 20 7.68 6.72 4.20
CA GLN A 20 8.80 6.39 5.10
C GLN A 20 9.73 5.32 4.48
N ARG A 21 9.14 4.25 3.97
CA ARG A 21 9.85 3.23 3.20
C ARG A 21 9.13 3.03 1.86
N VAL A 22 9.90 3.01 0.79
CA VAL A 22 9.39 2.88 -0.58
C VAL A 22 10.24 1.84 -1.30
N ARG A 23 9.59 0.86 -1.93
CA ARG A 23 10.22 -0.12 -2.81
C ARG A 23 9.75 0.12 -4.24
N PHE A 24 10.68 0.22 -5.16
CA PHE A 24 10.42 0.32 -6.59
C PHE A 24 10.70 -1.02 -7.26
N LEU A 25 9.76 -1.47 -8.07
CA LEU A 25 9.90 -2.63 -8.95
C LEU A 25 9.63 -2.19 -10.39
N LEU A 26 10.55 -2.49 -11.30
CA LEU A 26 10.31 -2.43 -12.73
C LEU A 26 10.24 -3.87 -13.24
N ARG A 27 9.05 -4.33 -13.63
CA ARG A 27 8.83 -5.70 -14.13
C ARG A 27 8.74 -5.71 -15.65
N ASP A 28 9.51 -6.58 -16.28
CA ASP A 28 9.52 -6.80 -17.72
C ASP A 28 8.79 -8.10 -18.05
N ILE A 29 7.71 -7.98 -18.81
CA ILE A 29 6.76 -9.07 -19.09
C ILE A 29 6.67 -9.28 -20.59
N TYR A 30 6.84 -10.53 -21.00
CA TYR A 30 6.61 -10.98 -22.36
C TYR A 30 5.37 -11.89 -22.40
N ASP A 31 4.38 -11.48 -23.18
CA ASP A 31 3.01 -11.98 -23.21
C ASP A 31 2.35 -12.02 -21.83
N ARG A 32 2.54 -13.12 -21.09
CA ARG A 32 1.96 -13.34 -19.75
C ARG A 32 3.02 -13.73 -18.71
N GLU A 33 4.29 -13.78 -19.12
CA GLU A 33 5.39 -14.26 -18.31
C GLU A 33 6.35 -13.10 -18.01
N GLU A 34 6.53 -12.81 -16.72
CA GLU A 34 7.61 -11.92 -16.28
C GLU A 34 8.94 -12.63 -16.50
N PHE A 35 9.84 -12.02 -17.26
CA PHE A 35 11.16 -12.62 -17.52
C PHE A 35 12.26 -12.02 -16.66
N ALA A 36 12.18 -10.72 -16.32
CA ALA A 36 13.13 -10.07 -15.41
C ALA A 36 12.45 -8.91 -14.67
N HIS A 37 13.05 -8.48 -13.56
CA HIS A 37 12.67 -7.23 -12.92
C HIS A 37 13.85 -6.53 -12.25
N PHE A 38 13.84 -5.20 -12.22
CA PHE A 38 14.68 -4.43 -11.30
C PHE A 38 14.01 -4.32 -9.94
N ASP A 39 14.75 -4.61 -8.87
CA ASP A 39 14.30 -4.44 -7.49
C ASP A 39 15.18 -3.40 -6.78
N SER A 40 14.57 -2.33 -6.28
CA SER A 40 15.29 -1.29 -5.54
C SER A 40 15.92 -1.79 -4.25
N ASP A 41 15.32 -2.79 -3.59
CA ASP A 41 15.87 -3.35 -2.35
C ASP A 41 17.18 -4.13 -2.63
N LEU A 42 17.34 -4.64 -3.85
CA LEU A 42 18.56 -5.31 -4.32
C LEU A 42 19.48 -4.39 -5.13
N GLY A 43 18.94 -3.28 -5.64
CA GLY A 43 19.62 -2.32 -6.50
C GLY A 43 20.10 -2.90 -7.82
N LYS A 44 19.42 -3.94 -8.35
CA LYS A 44 19.78 -4.63 -9.59
C LYS A 44 18.61 -5.37 -10.25
N TYR A 45 18.81 -5.75 -11.51
CA TYR A 45 17.93 -6.66 -12.22
C TYR A 45 18.09 -8.09 -11.72
N VAL A 46 16.97 -8.77 -11.51
CA VAL A 46 16.84 -10.16 -11.10
C VAL A 46 16.11 -10.91 -12.21
N PRO A 47 16.69 -12.01 -12.71
CA PRO A 47 16.01 -12.84 -13.69
C PRO A 47 14.93 -13.70 -13.03
N VAL A 48 13.80 -13.86 -13.71
CA VAL A 48 12.72 -14.79 -13.34
C VAL A 48 12.79 -16.06 -14.20
N THR A 49 13.21 -15.91 -15.47
CA THR A 49 13.30 -16.99 -16.44
C THR A 49 14.71 -17.07 -17.05
N GLU A 50 14.98 -18.11 -17.84
CA GLU A 50 16.25 -18.24 -18.56
C GLU A 50 16.51 -17.09 -19.54
N LEU A 51 15.48 -16.66 -20.29
CA LEU A 51 15.55 -15.45 -21.13
C LEU A 51 15.89 -14.21 -20.28
N GLY A 52 15.30 -14.14 -19.08
CA GLY A 52 15.58 -13.13 -18.08
C GLY A 52 17.04 -13.01 -17.68
N GLN A 53 17.77 -14.12 -17.67
CA GLN A 53 19.16 -14.16 -17.23
C GLN A 53 20.04 -13.33 -18.18
N LEU A 54 19.88 -13.52 -19.49
CA LEU A 54 20.60 -12.74 -20.50
C LEU A 54 20.34 -11.24 -20.36
N TRP A 55 19.06 -10.85 -20.27
CA TRP A 55 18.69 -9.43 -20.14
C TRP A 55 19.18 -8.82 -18.83
N SER A 56 19.06 -9.55 -17.72
CA SER A 56 19.51 -9.07 -16.42
C SER A 56 21.01 -8.85 -16.39
N ASP A 57 21.81 -9.75 -16.98
CA ASP A 57 23.26 -9.59 -17.07
C ASP A 57 23.66 -8.37 -17.90
N ILE A 58 22.98 -8.16 -19.04
CA ILE A 58 23.18 -6.98 -19.88
C ILE A 58 22.85 -5.71 -19.10
N PHE A 59 21.68 -5.60 -18.47
CA PHE A 59 21.30 -4.39 -17.74
C PHE A 59 22.16 -4.15 -16.50
N ASN A 60 22.55 -5.20 -15.78
CA ASN A 60 23.42 -5.09 -14.62
C ASN A 60 24.86 -4.68 -15.01
N SER A 61 25.29 -4.97 -16.23
CA SER A 61 26.59 -4.52 -16.75
C SER A 61 26.60 -3.04 -17.17
N GLN A 62 25.44 -2.47 -17.50
CA GLN A 62 25.28 -1.08 -17.92
C GLN A 62 25.17 -0.15 -16.70
N LYS A 63 26.33 0.33 -16.21
CA LYS A 63 26.42 1.12 -14.97
C LYS A 63 25.51 2.35 -14.95
N ASP A 64 25.47 3.13 -16.03
CA ASP A 64 24.69 4.38 -16.07
C ASP A 64 23.19 4.10 -16.01
N TYR A 65 22.74 3.08 -16.74
CA TYR A 65 21.35 2.63 -16.72
C TYR A 65 20.95 2.07 -15.35
N LEU A 66 21.78 1.21 -14.78
CA LEU A 66 21.53 0.63 -13.47
C LEU A 66 21.49 1.71 -12.37
N GLN A 67 22.39 2.71 -12.46
CA GLN A 67 22.39 3.83 -11.54
C GLN A 67 21.14 4.69 -11.70
N TYR A 68 20.69 4.95 -12.93
CA TYR A 68 19.42 5.62 -13.18
C TYR A 68 18.24 4.88 -12.52
N GLN A 69 18.17 3.55 -12.64
CA GLN A 69 17.10 2.76 -12.01
C GLN A 69 17.18 2.78 -10.47
N ARG A 70 18.37 2.80 -9.87
CA ARG A 70 18.54 2.96 -8.42
C ARG A 70 17.96 4.28 -7.90
N THR A 71 17.94 5.33 -8.71
CA THR A 71 17.31 6.60 -8.32
C THR A 71 15.79 6.61 -8.43
N ALA A 72 15.17 5.57 -9.01
CA ALA A 72 13.73 5.57 -9.29
C ALA A 72 12.85 5.66 -8.03
N VAL A 73 13.34 5.20 -6.87
CA VAL A 73 12.64 5.38 -5.59
C VAL A 73 12.32 6.86 -5.34
N ASP A 74 13.30 7.74 -5.49
CA ASP A 74 13.11 9.16 -5.23
C ASP A 74 12.60 9.89 -6.46
N ARG A 75 13.25 9.66 -7.61
CA ARG A 75 12.98 10.35 -8.89
C ARG A 75 11.58 10.05 -9.42
N PHE A 76 11.09 8.82 -9.24
CA PHE A 76 9.81 8.38 -9.77
C PHE A 76 8.79 8.20 -8.65
N CYS A 77 9.03 7.31 -7.69
CA CYS A 77 7.98 6.95 -6.72
C CYS A 77 7.62 8.10 -5.78
N ARG A 78 8.59 8.67 -5.04
CA ARG A 78 8.29 9.78 -4.11
C ARG A 78 7.77 11.01 -4.83
N HIS A 79 8.39 11.36 -5.96
CA HIS A 79 7.94 12.48 -6.78
C HIS A 79 6.47 12.33 -7.17
N ASN A 80 6.10 11.19 -7.74
CA ASN A 80 4.71 10.94 -8.15
C ASN A 80 3.76 10.79 -6.97
N TYR A 81 4.22 10.29 -5.81
CA TYR A 81 3.40 10.26 -4.60
C TYR A 81 2.99 11.67 -4.18
N GLU A 82 3.92 12.64 -4.18
CA GLU A 82 3.60 14.02 -3.84
C GLU A 82 2.68 14.67 -4.89
N VAL A 83 2.89 14.42 -6.19
CA VAL A 83 1.98 14.87 -7.26
C VAL A 83 0.58 14.24 -7.10
N ALA A 84 0.50 12.96 -6.77
CA ALA A 84 -0.76 12.27 -6.57
C ALA A 84 -1.47 12.78 -5.30
N LYS A 85 -0.72 13.12 -4.26
CA LYS A 85 -1.24 13.72 -3.04
C LYS A 85 -1.78 15.13 -3.28
N THR A 86 -1.09 15.97 -4.06
CA THR A 86 -1.61 17.30 -4.43
C THR A 86 -2.84 17.19 -5.33
N GLY A 87 -2.86 16.22 -6.24
CA GLY A 87 -4.04 15.84 -7.04
C GLY A 87 -5.15 15.14 -6.26
N ARG A 88 -5.00 14.98 -4.93
CA ARG A 88 -5.88 14.24 -4.01
C ARG A 88 -6.07 12.76 -4.32
N MET A 89 -5.39 12.18 -5.31
CA MET A 89 -5.43 10.74 -5.59
C MET A 89 -5.00 9.89 -4.39
N VAL A 90 -4.02 10.38 -3.61
CA VAL A 90 -3.67 9.78 -2.32
C VAL A 90 -4.62 10.31 -1.25
N GLY A 91 -5.31 9.39 -0.56
CA GLY A 91 -6.26 9.74 0.50
C GLY A 91 -7.64 10.16 -0.01
N LEU A 92 -7.92 10.02 -1.31
CA LEU A 92 -9.29 9.98 -1.82
C LEU A 92 -9.98 8.71 -1.30
N GLU A 93 -10.45 8.81 -0.06
CA GLU A 93 -11.49 7.95 0.45
C GLU A 93 -12.81 8.50 -0.08
N ASN A 94 -13.54 7.70 -0.86
CA ASN A 94 -14.87 8.09 -1.31
C ASN A 94 -15.77 8.24 -0.08
N GLN A 95 -15.85 9.44 0.48
CA GLN A 95 -16.97 9.81 1.33
C GLN A 95 -18.19 9.78 0.42
N ALA A 96 -18.93 8.67 0.46
CA ALA A 96 -20.28 8.64 -0.03
C ALA A 96 -21.01 9.79 0.66
N HIS A 97 -21.21 10.91 -0.03
CA HIS A 97 -22.08 11.97 0.44
C HIS A 97 -23.45 11.32 0.65
N ARG A 98 -23.77 10.99 1.90
CA ARG A 98 -25.14 10.64 2.29
C ARG A 98 -25.94 11.91 2.13
N HIS A 99 -26.44 12.17 0.93
CA HIS A 99 -27.52 13.11 0.74
C HIS A 99 -28.68 12.57 1.57
N HIS A 100 -28.93 13.18 2.73
CA HIS A 100 -30.18 12.99 3.45
C HIS A 100 -31.26 13.68 2.60
N LEU A 101 -31.84 12.94 1.67
CA LEU A 101 -33.08 13.37 1.04
C LEU A 101 -34.15 13.46 2.15
N PRO A 102 -34.87 14.58 2.28
CA PRO A 102 -35.95 14.67 3.25
C PRO A 102 -36.98 13.58 2.93
N HIS A 103 -37.31 12.78 3.94
CA HIS A 103 -38.31 11.73 3.85
C HIS A 103 -39.68 12.38 3.63
N GLN A 104 -40.26 12.25 2.44
CA GLN A 104 -41.68 12.53 2.23
C GLN A 104 -42.44 11.23 2.45
N ASP A 105 -43.35 11.21 3.43
CA ASP A 105 -44.18 10.06 3.77
C ASP A 105 -45.19 9.78 2.65
N GLY A 106 -44.77 8.97 1.67
CA GLY A 106 -45.64 8.38 0.65
C GLY A 106 -46.27 7.05 1.11
N PRO A 107 -47.35 6.59 0.46
CA PRO A 107 -48.06 5.37 0.87
C PRO A 107 -47.15 4.13 0.80
N ARG A 108 -47.24 3.27 1.82
CA ARG A 108 -46.45 2.03 1.95
C ARG A 108 -46.81 1.04 0.83
N PHE A 109 -45.92 0.91 -0.15
CA PHE A 109 -45.93 -0.24 -1.06
C PHE A 109 -45.16 -1.43 -0.44
N PRO A 110 -45.51 -2.68 -0.76
CA PRO A 110 -44.78 -3.86 -0.28
C PRO A 110 -43.32 -3.81 -0.73
N GLN A 111 -42.39 -3.98 0.21
CA GLN A 111 -40.97 -3.97 -0.10
C GLN A 111 -40.57 -5.28 -0.79
N HIS A 112 -40.53 -5.30 -2.11
CA HIS A 112 -39.64 -6.21 -2.82
C HIS A 112 -38.23 -5.63 -2.71
N ARG A 113 -37.36 -6.26 -1.93
CA ARG A 113 -35.95 -5.87 -1.83
C ARG A 113 -35.27 -6.23 -3.15
N PRO A 114 -34.89 -5.26 -4.01
CA PRO A 114 -34.11 -5.60 -5.20
C PRO A 114 -32.76 -6.18 -4.75
N PRO A 115 -32.13 -7.06 -5.55
CA PRO A 115 -30.81 -7.59 -5.23
C PRO A 115 -29.82 -6.42 -5.11
N LEU A 116 -29.03 -6.43 -4.05
CA LEU A 116 -27.94 -5.48 -3.85
C LEU A 116 -26.93 -5.67 -4.98
N HIS A 117 -26.94 -4.79 -5.99
CA HIS A 117 -25.80 -4.63 -6.88
C HIS A 117 -24.70 -3.91 -6.10
N ARG A 118 -23.68 -4.67 -5.68
CA ARG A 118 -22.42 -4.11 -5.18
C ARG A 118 -21.64 -3.61 -6.39
N ASP A 119 -22.00 -2.43 -6.86
CA ASP A 119 -21.15 -1.70 -7.79
C ASP A 119 -19.83 -1.35 -7.09
N GLY A 120 -18.72 -1.80 -7.69
CA GLY A 120 -17.37 -1.26 -7.49
C GLY A 120 -16.85 -1.23 -6.05
N LEU A 121 -16.35 -2.36 -5.54
CA LEU A 121 -15.49 -2.34 -4.36
C LEU A 121 -14.11 -1.81 -4.73
N LEU A 122 -13.80 -0.60 -4.24
CA LEU A 122 -12.41 -0.17 -4.06
C LEU A 122 -11.68 -1.10 -3.09
N PRO A 123 -10.33 -1.17 -3.16
CA PRO A 123 -9.56 -2.04 -2.29
C PRO A 123 -9.80 -1.67 -0.81
N PRO A 124 -9.86 -2.67 0.09
CA PRO A 124 -10.05 -2.40 1.51
C PRO A 124 -8.86 -1.59 2.02
N GLY A 125 -9.13 -0.38 2.53
CA GLY A 125 -8.14 0.38 3.28
C GLY A 125 -7.73 -0.40 4.54
N ASP A 126 -6.46 -0.33 4.90
CA ASP A 126 -5.89 -0.91 6.12
C ASP A 126 -6.65 -0.42 7.36
N ARG A 127 -7.64 -1.19 7.81
CA ARG A 127 -8.26 -0.98 9.12
C ARG A 127 -7.28 -1.49 10.17
N ARG A 128 -6.52 -0.59 10.78
CA ARG A 128 -5.91 -0.89 12.08
C ARG A 128 -7.04 -1.27 13.05
N PRO A 129 -6.97 -2.40 13.78
CA PRO A 129 -7.93 -2.69 14.81
C PRO A 129 -7.85 -1.60 15.88
N VAL A 130 -9.01 -1.02 16.22
CA VAL A 130 -9.17 -0.17 17.40
C VAL A 130 -8.87 -1.06 18.60
N ALA A 131 -7.65 -0.96 19.14
CA ALA A 131 -7.33 -1.58 20.41
C ALA A 131 -8.21 -0.93 21.47
N GLU A 132 -8.95 -1.80 22.13
CA GLU A 132 -9.95 -1.53 23.14
C GLU A 132 -9.30 -0.81 24.33
N GLU A 133 -9.56 0.49 24.46
CA GLU A 133 -9.26 1.27 25.65
C GLU A 133 -10.20 0.79 26.78
N ARG A 134 -9.78 -0.26 27.51
CA ARG A 134 -10.40 -0.62 28.79
C ARG A 134 -9.62 -0.01 29.94
N ALA A 135 -10.30 0.95 30.55
CA ALA A 135 -10.01 1.61 31.82
C ALA A 135 -9.38 0.70 32.87
N ALA A 136 -8.25 1.13 33.42
CA ALA A 136 -7.78 0.70 34.73
C ALA A 136 -7.79 1.90 35.67
N GLY A 137 -8.85 2.00 36.46
CA GLY A 137 -8.99 3.00 37.51
C GLY A 137 -10.18 2.70 38.38
N GLU A 138 -9.99 1.92 39.45
CA GLU A 138 -10.63 2.12 40.76
C GLU A 138 -9.94 1.25 41.84
N GLY A 139 -9.58 1.88 42.95
CA GLY A 139 -8.73 1.32 44.01
C GLY A 139 -9.46 0.70 45.19
N GLY A 140 -8.71 0.05 46.08
CA GLY A 140 -9.23 -0.51 47.34
C GLY A 140 -8.15 -0.99 48.35
N ARG A 141 -7.68 -0.06 49.19
CA ARG A 141 -7.25 -0.15 50.62
C ARG A 141 -6.24 -1.22 51.16
N ARG A 142 -5.07 -0.69 51.55
CA ARG A 142 -4.31 -0.72 52.86
C ARG A 142 -4.37 -1.93 53.81
N LEU A 143 -3.18 -2.39 54.24
CA LEU A 143 -2.67 -2.54 55.64
C LEU A 143 -1.11 -2.50 55.61
N ARG A 144 -0.42 -1.46 56.12
CA ARG A 144 0.18 -1.21 57.46
C ARG A 144 1.50 -1.95 57.79
N GLY A 145 2.49 -1.14 58.22
CA GLY A 145 3.76 -1.51 58.91
C GLY A 145 4.98 -1.43 57.98
N GLY A 146 6.10 -0.75 58.24
CA GLY A 146 6.69 -0.02 59.36
C GLY A 146 8.19 0.18 58.99
N ALA A 147 8.76 1.37 59.24
CA ALA A 147 10.13 1.81 58.90
C ALA A 147 11.24 1.02 59.68
N PRO A 148 12.58 1.25 59.51
CA PRO A 148 13.24 2.41 58.92
C PRO A 148 14.52 2.21 58.08
N GLU A 149 15.01 3.35 57.59
CA GLU A 149 16.28 3.68 56.94
C GLU A 149 17.52 2.84 57.31
N ARG A 150 18.37 2.61 56.30
CA ARG A 150 19.83 2.69 56.44
C ARG A 150 20.45 3.40 55.23
N ARG A 151 21.05 4.56 55.49
CA ARG A 151 22.23 5.08 54.78
C ARG A 151 23.45 4.21 55.10
N LEU A 152 24.43 4.22 54.19
CA LEU A 152 25.86 3.87 54.24
C LEU A 152 26.17 3.20 52.87
N ASP A 153 27.01 3.69 51.96
CA ASP A 153 27.90 4.86 51.84
C ASP A 153 27.97 5.20 50.33
#